data_AF-A0A0G4NEC9-F1
#
_entry.id   AF-A0A0G4NEC9-F1
#
_cell.length_a   1.000
_cell.length_b   1.000
_cell.length_c   1.000
_cell.angle_alpha   90.00
_cell.angle_beta   90.00
_cell.angle_gamma   90.00
#
_symmetry.space_group_name_H-M   'P 1'
#
loop_
_entity.id
_entity.type
_entity.pdbx_description
1 polymer ?
#
loop_
_entity_poly.entity_id
_entity_poly.type
_entity_poly.pdbx_seq_one_letter_code
_entity_poly.pdbx_strand_id
1 'polypeptide(L)'
;MAALPIRFEELVQLKSVGVEDSSITFNSCTLESDAYVCIREQKGDASPEVVIVDLKNGNNVTRRPIKADSAIMHWSRQVIALKAQSRTLQIFDLEQKQKLKSATMNEDVQYWKWVTETTLGLVTESSVFHWDVYDPSQAAPVK
;
A
#
# COMPACT_ATOMS: atom_id res chain seq x y z
N MET A 1 36.41 -24.26 4.65
CA MET A 1 34.98 -24.16 4.26
C MET A 1 34.82 -22.84 3.55
N ALA A 2 34.35 -22.84 2.30
CA ALA A 2 34.10 -21.61 1.56
C ALA A 2 32.91 -20.88 2.20
N ALA A 3 33.04 -19.55 2.39
CA ALA A 3 31.94 -18.74 2.89
C ALA A 3 30.77 -18.76 1.89
N LEU A 4 29.55 -18.90 2.40
CA LEU A 4 28.35 -18.85 1.57
C LEU A 4 28.25 -17.46 0.92
N PRO A 5 27.92 -17.36 -0.38
CA PRO A 5 27.89 -16.08 -1.10
C PRO A 5 26.67 -15.21 -0.76
N ILE A 6 25.78 -15.69 0.11
CA ILE A 6 24.55 -15.00 0.51
C ILE A 6 24.42 -14.97 2.03
N ARG A 7 23.78 -13.92 2.52
CA ARG A 7 23.23 -13.84 3.87
C ARG A 7 21.73 -14.05 3.78
N PHE A 8 21.23 -15.08 4.44
CA PHE A 8 19.80 -15.34 4.58
C PHE A 8 19.37 -14.93 5.99
N GLU A 9 18.33 -14.10 6.08
CA GLU A 9 17.85 -13.55 7.34
C GLU A 9 16.33 -13.45 7.31
N GLU A 10 15.68 -13.91 8.38
CA GLU A 10 14.24 -13.73 8.60
C GLU A 10 14.05 -12.45 9.41
N LEU A 11 13.44 -11.43 8.79
CA LEU A 11 13.24 -10.13 9.43
C LEU A 11 11.99 -10.10 10.32
N VAL A 12 10.92 -10.75 9.89
CA VAL A 12 9.64 -10.79 10.61
C VAL A 12 8.80 -11.98 10.17
N GLN A 13 8.11 -12.59 11.13
CA GLN A 13 7.05 -13.56 10.88
C GLN A 13 5.70 -12.85 11.01
N LEU A 14 4.96 -12.66 9.91
CA LEU A 14 3.71 -11.86 9.94
C LEU A 14 2.66 -12.42 10.91
N LYS A 15 2.63 -13.74 11.08
CA LYS A 15 1.74 -14.41 12.04
C LYS A 15 2.06 -14.03 13.49
N SER A 16 3.34 -13.88 13.84
CA SER A 16 3.75 -13.55 15.21
C SER A 16 3.38 -12.12 15.59
N VAL A 17 3.13 -11.26 14.60
CA VAL A 17 2.66 -9.88 14.80
C VAL A 17 1.13 -9.74 14.64
N GLY A 18 0.41 -10.87 14.62
CA GLY A 18 -1.05 -10.94 14.69
C GLY A 18 -1.78 -10.75 13.37
N VAL A 19 -1.10 -10.92 12.23
CA VAL A 19 -1.71 -10.96 10.90
C VAL A 19 -2.26 -12.37 10.65
N GLU A 20 -3.49 -12.49 10.18
CA GLU A 20 -4.11 -13.76 9.81
C GLU A 20 -3.54 -14.33 8.51
N ASP A 21 -3.29 -15.64 8.49
CA ASP A 21 -2.75 -16.38 7.33
C ASP A 21 -3.54 -16.14 6.05
N SER A 22 -4.87 -16.11 6.16
CA SER A 22 -5.80 -15.88 5.06
C SER A 22 -5.60 -14.51 4.39
N SER A 23 -5.02 -13.55 5.11
CA SER A 23 -4.74 -12.19 4.64
C SER A 23 -3.35 -12.05 4.03
N ILE A 24 -2.51 -13.09 4.05
CA ILE A 24 -1.19 -13.09 3.42
C ILE A 24 -1.32 -13.61 1.98
N THR A 25 -1.92 -12.79 1.11
CA THR A 25 -2.09 -13.08 -0.32
C THR A 25 -1.69 -11.89 -1.17
N PHE A 26 -1.48 -12.08 -2.47
CA PHE A 26 -1.15 -11.00 -3.39
C PHE A 26 -2.20 -9.86 -3.41
N ASN A 27 -3.47 -10.18 -3.16
CA ASN A 27 -4.57 -9.21 -3.23
C ASN A 27 -4.75 -8.38 -1.94
N SER A 28 -4.19 -8.85 -0.83
CA SER A 28 -4.39 -8.27 0.50
C SER A 28 -3.10 -7.78 1.13
N CYS A 29 -1.94 -8.37 0.80
CA CYS A 29 -0.64 -8.02 1.35
C CYS A 29 0.26 -7.39 0.27
N THR A 30 0.65 -6.13 0.49
CA THR A 30 1.48 -5.35 -0.43
C THR A 30 2.80 -4.95 0.23
N LEU A 31 3.86 -4.95 -0.56
CA LEU A 31 5.23 -4.61 -0.17
C LEU A 31 5.84 -3.73 -1.26
N GLU A 32 5.81 -2.42 -1.04
CA GLU A 32 6.31 -1.45 -2.02
C GLU A 32 7.80 -1.11 -1.81
N SER A 33 8.33 -1.35 -0.62
CA SER A 33 9.72 -1.11 -0.23
C SER A 33 10.11 -2.03 0.93
N ASP A 34 11.35 -1.90 1.39
CA ASP A 34 11.86 -2.54 2.61
C ASP A 34 11.38 -1.85 3.91
N ALA A 35 10.56 -0.79 3.83
CA ALA A 35 10.13 -0.03 5.00
C ALA A 35 8.80 -0.51 5.58
N TYR A 36 7.81 -0.84 4.74
CA TYR A 36 6.45 -1.12 5.20
C TYR A 36 5.82 -2.32 4.51
N VAL A 37 5.24 -3.22 5.30
CA VAL A 37 4.26 -4.21 4.81
C VAL A 37 2.87 -3.68 5.08
N CYS A 38 2.00 -3.66 4.07
CA CYS A 38 0.62 -3.22 4.20
C CYS A 38 -0.31 -4.39 3.93
N ILE A 39 -1.13 -4.77 4.91
CA ILE A 39 -2.04 -5.90 4.84
C ILE A 39 -3.46 -5.42 5.05
N ARG A 40 -4.37 -5.78 4.15
CA ARG A 40 -5.80 -5.62 4.35
C ARG A 40 -6.35 -6.89 4.96
N GLU A 41 -7.02 -6.76 6.08
CA GLU A 41 -7.54 -7.87 6.86
C GLU A 41 -9.02 -7.63 7.17
N GLN A 42 -9.81 -8.69 7.15
CA GLN A 42 -11.20 -8.68 7.59
C GLN A 42 -11.45 -9.94 8.41
N LYS A 43 -11.47 -9.79 9.74
CA LYS A 43 -11.64 -10.90 10.66
C LYS A 43 -13.12 -11.28 10.79
N GLY A 44 -13.56 -12.29 10.05
CA GLY A 44 -14.96 -12.72 10.04
C GLY A 44 -15.91 -11.57 9.65
N ASP A 45 -16.91 -11.30 10.48
CA ASP A 45 -17.87 -10.21 10.28
C ASP A 45 -17.38 -8.83 10.79
N ALA A 46 -16.13 -8.73 11.23
CA ALA A 46 -15.56 -7.44 11.62
C ALA A 46 -15.43 -6.50 10.40
N SER A 47 -15.40 -5.19 10.68
CA SER A 47 -15.11 -4.18 9.67
C SER A 47 -13.70 -4.38 9.08
N PRO A 48 -13.51 -4.21 7.76
CA PRO A 48 -12.19 -4.26 7.15
C PRO A 48 -11.22 -3.27 7.81
N GLU A 49 -9.99 -3.72 8.04
CA GLU A 49 -8.91 -2.90 8.54
C GLU A 49 -7.64 -3.03 7.68
N VAL A 50 -6.79 -2.03 7.77
CA VAL A 50 -5.45 -2.04 7.19
C VAL A 50 -4.44 -2.14 8.33
N VAL A 51 -3.63 -3.18 8.29
CA VAL A 51 -2.51 -3.46 9.17
C VAL A 51 -1.23 -3.01 8.46
N ILE A 52 -0.48 -2.12 9.10
CA ILE A 52 0.78 -1.59 8.58
C ILE A 52 1.88 -2.07 9.53
N VAL A 53 2.82 -2.84 9.00
CA VAL A 53 4.01 -3.30 9.73
C VAL A 53 5.18 -2.45 9.28
N ASP A 54 5.75 -1.68 10.20
CA ASP A 54 6.95 -0.87 9.98
C ASP A 54 8.20 -1.73 10.25
N LEU A 55 8.85 -2.18 9.17
CA LEU A 55 10.00 -3.07 9.21
C LEU A 55 11.26 -2.35 9.71
N LYS A 56 11.33 -1.02 9.62
CA LYS A 56 12.49 -0.23 10.05
C LYS A 56 12.36 0.24 11.50
N ASN A 57 11.15 0.29 12.03
CA ASN A 57 10.85 0.68 13.41
C ASN A 57 10.53 -0.54 14.31
N GLY A 58 11.38 -1.57 14.25
CA GLY A 58 11.26 -2.74 15.13
C GLY A 58 10.01 -3.59 14.87
N ASN A 59 9.55 -3.69 13.63
CA ASN A 59 8.34 -4.42 13.24
C ASN A 59 7.07 -3.91 13.95
N ASN A 60 7.02 -2.61 14.25
CA ASN A 60 5.87 -2.02 14.92
C ASN A 60 4.61 -2.14 14.04
N VAL A 61 3.51 -2.59 14.65
CA VAL A 61 2.25 -2.83 13.95
C VAL A 61 1.23 -1.75 14.29
N THR A 62 0.75 -1.07 13.25
CA THR A 62 -0.35 -0.10 13.34
C THR A 62 -1.57 -0.64 12.62
N ARG A 63 -2.72 -0.66 13.30
CA ARG A 63 -4.01 -1.03 12.71
C ARG A 63 -4.87 0.20 12.51
N ARG A 64 -5.49 0.33 11.33
CA ARG A 64 -6.35 1.45 10.98
C ARG A 64 -7.68 0.91 10.41
N PRO A 65 -8.85 1.33 10.92
CA PRO A 65 -10.15 0.92 10.38
C PRO A 65 -10.40 1.63 9.04
N ILE A 66 -9.88 1.05 7.96
CA ILE A 66 -9.92 1.61 6.61
C ILE A 66 -10.63 0.62 5.69
N LYS A 67 -11.72 1.07 5.09
CA LYS A 67 -12.46 0.30 4.07
C LYS A 67 -11.96 0.66 2.68
N ALA A 68 -11.11 -0.20 2.12
CA ALA A 68 -10.57 -0.06 0.77
C ALA A 68 -10.39 -1.42 0.09
N ASP A 69 -10.48 -1.44 -1.23
CA ASP A 69 -10.29 -2.64 -2.06
C ASP A 69 -8.80 -2.93 -2.27
N SER A 70 -7.95 -1.91 -2.18
CA SER A 70 -6.49 -2.05 -2.22
C SER A 70 -5.84 -0.94 -1.41
N ALA A 71 -4.69 -1.24 -0.82
CA ALA A 71 -3.88 -0.29 -0.07
C ALA A 71 -2.40 -0.55 -0.36
N ILE A 72 -1.64 0.50 -0.64
CA ILE A 72 -0.19 0.46 -0.85
C ILE A 72 0.47 1.60 -0.09
N MET A 73 1.56 1.30 0.62
CA MET A 73 2.34 2.30 1.36
C MET A 73 3.37 2.96 0.47
N HIS A 74 3.69 4.21 0.76
CA HIS A 74 4.83 4.90 0.17
C HIS A 74 6.16 4.24 0.58
N TRP A 75 7.21 4.43 -0.19
CA TRP A 75 8.50 3.74 0.01
C TRP A 75 9.21 4.14 1.30
N SER A 76 9.09 5.39 1.73
CA SER A 76 9.88 5.95 2.84
C SER A 76 9.08 6.83 3.80
N ARG A 77 7.81 7.11 3.50
CA ARG A 77 6.99 8.08 4.23
C ARG A 77 5.75 7.38 4.77
N GLN A 78 5.17 7.92 5.83
CA GLN A 78 3.88 7.45 6.35
C GLN A 78 2.70 7.93 5.49
N VAL A 79 2.81 7.76 4.17
CA VAL A 79 1.78 8.09 3.20
C VAL A 79 1.21 6.78 2.67
N ILE A 80 -0.11 6.66 2.70
CA ILE A 80 -0.83 5.49 2.18
C ILE A 80 -1.69 5.90 0.99
N ALA A 81 -1.62 5.10 -0.07
CA ALA A 81 -2.54 5.20 -1.18
C ALA A 81 -3.62 4.12 -1.02
N LEU A 82 -4.88 4.53 -1.11
CA LEU A 82 -6.06 3.68 -1.02
C LEU A 82 -6.84 3.71 -2.33
N LYS A 83 -7.33 2.54 -2.74
CA LYS A 83 -8.27 2.39 -3.85
C LYS A 83 -9.58 1.84 -3.32
N ALA A 84 -10.67 2.55 -3.58
CA ALA A 84 -12.03 2.17 -3.20
C ALA A 84 -12.94 2.15 -4.42
N GLN A 85 -13.89 1.21 -4.43
CA GLN A 85 -14.83 0.98 -5.53
C GLN A 85 -14.13 0.86 -6.89
N SER A 86 -12.95 0.22 -6.93
CA SER A 86 -12.10 0.03 -8.13
C SER A 86 -11.63 1.29 -8.89
N ARG A 87 -12.14 2.48 -8.58
CA ARG A 87 -11.92 3.72 -9.35
C ARG A 87 -11.51 4.92 -8.51
N THR A 88 -11.90 4.95 -7.25
CA THR A 88 -11.64 6.08 -6.36
C THR A 88 -10.28 5.90 -5.69
N LEU A 89 -9.34 6.75 -6.05
CA LEU A 89 -7.98 6.78 -5.51
C LEU A 89 -7.88 7.89 -4.46
N GLN A 90 -7.32 7.57 -3.30
CA GLN A 90 -7.14 8.51 -2.21
C GLN A 90 -5.77 8.36 -1.60
N ILE A 91 -5.07 9.49 -1.45
CA ILE A 91 -3.74 9.55 -0.84
C ILE A 91 -3.90 10.22 0.52
N PHE A 92 -3.49 9.51 1.56
CA PHE A 92 -3.54 9.99 2.93
C PHE A 92 -2.14 10.03 3.52
N ASP A 93 -1.86 11.14 4.20
CA ASP A 93 -0.73 11.26 5.10
C ASP A 93 -1.18 10.78 6.48
N LEU A 94 -0.59 9.68 6.95
CA LEU A 94 -0.92 9.07 8.25
C LEU A 94 -0.25 9.79 9.42
N GLU A 95 0.86 10.50 9.16
CA GLU A 95 1.56 11.30 10.17
C GLU A 95 0.76 12.58 10.45
N GLN A 96 0.39 13.29 9.38
CA GLN A 96 -0.40 14.53 9.46
C GLN A 96 -1.91 14.27 9.58
N LYS A 97 -2.35 13.01 9.46
CA LYS A 97 -3.76 12.58 9.51
C LYS A 97 -4.65 13.35 8.53
N GLN A 98 -4.13 13.64 7.35
CA GLN A 98 -4.84 14.44 6.35
C GLN A 98 -4.89 13.75 5.00
N LYS A 99 -5.92 14.07 4.22
CA LYS A 99 -6.02 13.64 2.82
C LYS A 99 -5.15 14.57 1.97
N LEU A 100 -4.10 14.03 1.37
CA LEU A 100 -3.23 14.79 0.46
C LEU A 100 -3.90 15.01 -0.90
N LYS A 101 -4.48 13.95 -1.46
CA LYS A 101 -5.06 13.99 -2.81
C LYS A 101 -6.14 12.94 -3.00
N SER A 102 -7.04 13.20 -3.94
CA SER A 102 -8.11 12.29 -4.30
C SER A 102 -8.44 12.46 -5.78
N ALA A 103 -8.61 11.34 -6.48
CA ALA A 103 -9.05 11.33 -7.87
C ALA A 103 -9.99 10.15 -8.10
N THR A 104 -10.95 10.31 -9.01
CA THR A 104 -11.83 9.22 -9.43
C THR A 104 -11.54 8.93 -10.89
N MET A 105 -11.14 7.69 -11.18
CA MET A 105 -10.89 7.21 -12.54
C MET A 105 -12.21 6.94 -13.27
N ASN A 106 -12.18 7.09 -14.60
CA ASN A 106 -13.31 6.73 -15.45
C ASN A 106 -13.40 5.22 -15.68
N GLU A 107 -12.26 4.54 -15.65
CA GLU A 107 -12.11 3.09 -15.82
C GLU A 107 -11.66 2.43 -14.52
N ASP A 108 -11.92 1.12 -14.39
CA ASP A 108 -11.43 0.35 -13.26
C ASP A 108 -9.91 0.19 -13.30
N VAL A 109 -9.26 0.53 -12.20
CA VAL A 109 -7.83 0.34 -12.01
C VAL A 109 -7.60 -1.12 -11.60
N GLN A 110 -7.07 -1.89 -12.54
CA GLN A 110 -6.80 -3.33 -12.40
C GLN A 110 -5.53 -3.57 -11.58
N TYR A 111 -4.50 -2.77 -11.82
CA TYR A 111 -3.24 -2.82 -11.10
C TYR A 111 -2.69 -1.43 -10.87
N TRP A 112 -1.90 -1.25 -9.82
CA TRP A 112 -1.28 0.01 -9.50
C TRP A 112 -0.08 -0.18 -8.58
N LYS A 113 0.89 0.72 -8.67
CA LYS A 113 2.14 0.65 -7.93
C LYS A 113 2.77 2.04 -7.82
N TRP A 114 3.56 2.29 -6.79
CA TRP A 114 4.50 3.41 -6.80
C TRP A 114 5.61 3.14 -7.83
N VAL A 115 5.77 4.04 -8.79
CA VAL A 115 6.82 3.96 -9.81
C VAL A 115 8.01 4.82 -9.41
N THR A 116 7.76 5.90 -8.68
CA THR A 116 8.75 6.78 -8.07
C THR A 116 8.30 7.17 -6.65
N GLU A 117 9.12 7.93 -5.92
CA GLU A 117 8.75 8.52 -4.63
C GLU A 117 7.64 9.60 -4.74
N THR A 118 7.20 9.97 -5.93
CA THR A 118 6.13 10.97 -6.11
C THR A 118 4.99 10.45 -6.97
N THR A 119 5.23 9.46 -7.81
CA THR A 119 4.32 9.05 -8.88
C THR A 119 3.78 7.64 -8.68
N LEU A 120 2.45 7.51 -8.76
CA LEU A 120 1.73 6.26 -8.87
C LEU A 120 1.50 5.91 -10.34
N GLY A 121 1.86 4.68 -10.72
CA GLY A 121 1.45 4.05 -11.97
C GLY A 121 0.14 3.32 -11.77
N LEU A 122 -0.83 3.54 -12.65
CA LEU A 122 -2.18 2.99 -12.61
C LEU A 122 -2.45 2.31 -13.93
N VAL A 123 -2.86 1.05 -13.91
CA VAL A 123 -3.13 0.24 -15.09
C VAL A 123 -4.62 -0.05 -15.14
N THR A 124 -5.27 0.40 -16.21
CA THR A 124 -6.65 0.05 -16.56
C THR A 124 -6.65 -1.08 -17.59
N GLU A 125 -7.82 -1.49 -18.06
CA GLU A 125 -7.94 -2.48 -19.13
C GLU A 125 -7.31 -1.99 -20.45
N SER A 126 -7.36 -0.68 -20.71
CA SER A 126 -7.00 -0.10 -22.00
C SER A 126 -5.71 0.72 -21.98
N SER A 127 -5.31 1.24 -20.81
CA SER A 127 -4.29 2.29 -20.70
C SER A 127 -3.50 2.22 -19.39
N VAL A 128 -2.31 2.80 -19.41
CA VAL A 128 -1.51 3.07 -18.21
C VAL A 128 -1.54 4.58 -17.95
N PHE A 129 -1.64 4.97 -16.70
CA PHE A 129 -1.64 6.37 -16.26
C PHE A 129 -0.55 6.56 -15.19
N HIS A 130 0.01 7.76 -15.15
CA HIS A 130 0.90 8.23 -14.11
C HIS A 130 0.20 9.33 -13.30
N TRP A 131 0.37 9.30 -11.99
CA TRP A 131 -0.20 10.30 -11.08
C TRP A 131 0.82 10.75 -10.07
N ASP A 132 1.36 11.95 -10.24
CA ASP A 132 2.18 12.60 -9.22
C ASP A 132 1.26 13.09 -8.10
N VAL A 133 1.43 12.53 -6.91
CA VAL A 133 0.57 12.84 -5.75
C VAL A 133 0.96 14.14 -5.06
N TYR A 134 2.13 14.70 -5.37
CA TYR A 134 2.67 15.91 -4.75
C TYR A 134 2.63 17.12 -5.70
N ASP A 135 2.54 16.90 -7.02
CA ASP A 135 2.35 17.97 -7.99
C ASP A 135 0.94 18.60 -7.83
N PRO A 136 0.84 19.88 -7.43
CA PRO A 136 -0.44 20.56 -7.26
C PRO A 136 -1.15 20.81 -8.60
N SER A 137 -0.42 20.84 -9.72
CA SER A 137 -0.98 21.09 -11.05
C SER A 137 -1.67 19.85 -11.63
N GLN A 138 -1.25 18.65 -11.22
CA GLN A 138 -1.79 17.40 -11.72
C GLN A 138 -2.96 16.90 -10.87
N ALA A 139 -4.16 17.47 -11.02
CA ALA A 139 -5.30 17.08 -10.18
C ALA A 139 -5.70 15.58 -10.28
N ALA A 140 -5.51 14.96 -11.45
CA ALA A 140 -5.91 13.58 -11.73
C ALA A 140 -4.81 12.80 -12.50
N PRO A 141 -4.87 11.46 -12.50
CA PRO A 141 -3.97 10.63 -13.31
C PRO A 141 -4.01 11.01 -14.79
N VAL A 142 -2.83 11.08 -15.42
CA VAL A 142 -2.67 11.36 -16.85
C VAL A 142 -2.02 10.17 -17.54
N LYS A 143 -2.38 9.93 -18.80
CA LYS A 143 -1.91 8.78 -19.58
C LYS A 143 -0.41 8.91 -19.90
#